data_AF-A0A6F9C8E6-F1
#
_entry.id   AF-A0A6F9C8E6-F1
#
_cell.length_a   1.000
_cell.length_b   1.000
_cell.length_c   1.000
_cell.angle_alpha   90.00
_cell.angle_beta   90.00
_cell.angle_gamma   90.00
#
_symmetry.space_group_name_H-M   'P 1'
#
loop_
_entity.id
_entity.type
_entity.pdbx_description
1 polymer ?
#
loop_
_entity_poly.entity_id
_entity_poly.type
_entity_poly.pdbx_seq_one_letter_code
_entity_poly.pdbx_strand_id
1 'polypeptide(L)'
;IGTEWDAKERMFRNFGGLMGPMDETVGMQRWSKGPNVTVTVVWIDPTNVIAATYDILIDASAEYTHYRPPLNQPLRPGVWTIRVLHHWSPVAETRFLISPLAYMKHQPIRQAKNSYMEQSFHGLNPVLNIPVHLGQVEQAKRNAVLTGPALEHWVDGLVGAMWEAGDVCSTSMTGGPGTSCPVMQACAKTPWSSLSPDPKSQLVPPHADGHIR
;
A
#
# COMPACT_ATOMS: atom_id res chain seq x y z
N ILE A 1 1.02 4.88 5.45
CA ILE A 1 -0.45 4.64 5.43
C ILE A 1 -0.65 3.13 5.50
N GLY A 2 -1.65 2.64 6.23
CA GLY A 2 -1.90 1.21 6.33
C GLY A 2 -3.19 0.88 7.07
N THR A 3 -3.36 -0.40 7.37
CA THR A 3 -4.46 -0.95 8.17
C THR A 3 -3.89 -1.70 9.38
N GLU A 4 -4.74 -2.04 10.35
CA GLU A 4 -4.35 -2.83 11.54
C GLU A 4 -3.19 -2.18 12.33
N TRP A 5 -3.38 -0.92 12.72
CA TRP A 5 -2.42 -0.21 13.57
C TRP A 5 -2.34 -0.86 14.95
N ASP A 6 -1.15 -1.33 15.32
CA ASP A 6 -0.81 -1.81 16.64
C ASP A 6 -0.25 -0.65 17.46
N ALA A 7 -1.02 -0.15 18.42
CA ALA A 7 -0.62 0.96 19.28
C ALA A 7 0.51 0.62 20.26
N LYS A 8 0.67 -0.67 20.61
CA LYS A 8 1.70 -1.12 21.55
C LYS A 8 3.06 -1.16 20.84
N GLU A 9 3.12 -1.82 19.69
CA GLU A 9 4.36 -1.95 18.90
C GLU A 9 4.57 -0.77 17.93
N ARG A 10 3.60 0.13 17.82
CA ARG A 10 3.62 1.35 17.00
C ARG A 10 3.90 1.07 15.52
N MET A 11 3.18 0.10 14.96
CA MET A 11 3.37 -0.37 13.60
C MET A 11 2.07 -0.87 12.98
N PHE A 12 2.00 -0.93 11.65
CA PHE A 12 0.91 -1.61 10.94
C PHE A 12 1.18 -3.11 10.88
N ARG A 13 0.19 -3.94 11.25
CA ARG A 13 0.27 -5.41 11.14
C ARG A 13 0.00 -5.90 9.72
N ASN A 14 -0.70 -5.12 8.90
CA ASN A 14 -0.66 -5.26 7.46
C ASN A 14 0.67 -4.72 6.91
N PHE A 15 1.73 -5.52 7.03
CA PHE A 15 3.10 -5.15 6.66
C PHE A 15 3.26 -4.71 5.21
N GLY A 16 2.54 -5.36 4.29
CA GLY A 16 2.57 -5.02 2.87
C GLY A 16 1.71 -3.79 2.53
N GLY A 17 0.90 -3.29 3.47
CA GLY A 17 -0.06 -2.23 3.17
C GLY A 17 -1.02 -2.63 2.04
N LEU A 18 -1.38 -3.91 1.96
CA LEU A 18 -2.27 -4.44 0.93
C LEU A 18 -3.70 -3.98 1.24
N MET A 19 -4.26 -3.14 0.38
CA MET A 19 -5.56 -2.52 0.61
C MET A 19 -6.43 -2.57 -0.65
N GLY A 20 -7.71 -2.84 -0.46
CA GLY A 20 -8.76 -2.78 -1.46
C GLY A 20 -9.78 -1.67 -1.17
N PRO A 21 -10.83 -1.56 -2.01
CA PRO A 21 -11.76 -0.43 -1.97
C PRO A 21 -12.59 -0.32 -0.70
N MET A 22 -12.72 -1.41 0.06
CA MET A 22 -13.55 -1.47 1.28
C MET A 22 -12.72 -1.39 2.56
N ASP A 23 -11.41 -1.18 2.46
CA ASP A 23 -10.56 -1.08 3.65
C ASP A 23 -10.68 0.28 4.32
N GLU A 24 -10.58 0.27 5.65
CA GLU A 24 -10.51 1.48 6.47
C GLU A 24 -9.04 1.88 6.66
N THR A 25 -8.64 2.95 5.98
CA THR A 25 -7.24 3.39 5.96
C THR A 25 -6.88 4.23 7.18
N VAL A 26 -5.63 4.10 7.63
CA VAL A 26 -5.08 4.88 8.75
C VAL A 26 -3.82 5.62 8.28
N GLY A 27 -3.81 6.94 8.53
CA GLY A 27 -2.63 7.77 8.39
C GLY A 27 -1.83 7.75 9.68
N MET A 28 -0.52 7.53 9.57
CA MET A 28 0.41 7.61 10.70
C MET A 28 1.57 8.50 10.33
N GLN A 29 1.98 9.35 11.27
CA GLN A 29 3.14 10.22 11.17
C GLN A 29 4.07 9.94 12.33
N ARG A 30 5.38 9.97 12.05
CA ARG A 30 6.44 9.89 13.04
C ARG A 30 7.10 11.25 13.15
N TRP A 31 7.28 11.72 14.38
CA TRP A 31 7.83 13.03 14.68
C TRP A 31 9.16 12.91 15.42
N SER A 32 9.99 13.91 15.24
CA SER A 32 11.18 14.12 16.07
C SER A 32 10.87 15.13 17.16
N LYS A 33 11.66 15.15 18.23
CA LYS A 33 11.52 16.14 19.31
C LYS A 33 11.63 17.56 18.76
N GLY A 34 10.75 18.44 19.21
CA GLY A 34 10.69 19.83 18.75
C GLY A 34 9.64 20.64 19.53
N PRO A 35 9.43 21.92 19.20
CA PRO A 35 8.33 22.70 19.74
C PRO A 35 6.99 22.20 19.22
N ASN A 36 5.90 22.58 19.90
CA ASN A 36 4.55 22.29 19.44
C ASN A 36 4.32 22.92 18.06
N VAL A 37 3.74 22.15 17.14
CA VAL A 37 3.43 22.62 15.79
C VAL A 37 2.12 22.02 15.29
N THR A 38 1.36 22.81 14.53
CA THR A 38 0.15 22.34 13.88
C THR A 38 0.44 22.09 12.41
N VAL A 39 0.06 20.93 11.89
CA VAL A 39 0.17 20.62 10.46
C VAL A 39 -1.17 20.21 9.89
N THR A 40 -1.36 20.44 8.60
CA THR A 40 -2.55 20.03 7.86
C THR A 40 -2.23 18.76 7.07
N VAL A 41 -3.07 17.73 7.21
CA VAL A 41 -2.98 16.49 6.44
C VAL A 41 -4.07 16.48 5.37
N VAL A 42 -3.68 16.24 4.12
CA VAL A 42 -4.58 16.24 2.96
C VAL A 42 -4.53 14.88 2.28
N TRP A 43 -5.71 14.27 2.10
CA TRP A 43 -5.90 13.01 1.40
C TRP A 43 -6.40 13.26 -0.01
N ILE A 44 -5.65 12.80 -1.01
CA ILE A 44 -5.89 13.07 -2.42
C ILE A 44 -6.10 11.73 -3.13
N ASP A 45 -7.22 11.60 -3.83
CA ASP A 45 -7.55 10.41 -4.60
C ASP A 45 -6.75 10.32 -5.92
N PRO A 46 -6.83 9.19 -6.65
CA PRO A 46 -6.06 8.98 -7.89
C PRO A 46 -6.41 9.92 -9.06
N THR A 47 -7.44 10.76 -8.92
CA THR A 47 -7.88 11.76 -9.91
C THR A 47 -7.69 13.18 -9.42
N ASN A 48 -6.90 13.38 -8.37
CA ASN A 48 -6.62 14.67 -7.76
C ASN A 48 -7.84 15.33 -7.06
N VAL A 49 -8.82 14.54 -6.63
CA VAL A 49 -9.90 15.00 -5.75
C VAL A 49 -9.43 14.89 -4.29
N ILE A 50 -9.54 15.99 -3.55
CA ILE A 50 -9.30 15.97 -2.10
C ILE A 50 -10.48 15.28 -1.44
N ALA A 51 -10.20 14.15 -0.79
CA ALA A 51 -11.19 13.30 -0.12
C ALA A 51 -11.34 13.64 1.38
N ALA A 52 -10.27 14.11 2.01
CA ALA A 52 -10.30 14.57 3.41
C ALA A 52 -9.17 15.58 3.68
N THR A 53 -9.43 16.51 4.59
CA THR A 53 -8.44 17.45 5.12
C THR A 53 -8.68 17.65 6.60
N TYR A 54 -7.62 17.68 7.40
CA TYR A 54 -7.71 17.95 8.84
C TYR A 54 -6.38 18.44 9.38
N ASP A 55 -6.45 19.29 10.41
CA ASP A 55 -5.28 19.74 11.14
C ASP A 55 -5.01 18.82 12.33
N ILE A 56 -3.74 18.59 12.62
CA ILE A 56 -3.30 17.88 13.82
C ILE A 56 -2.33 18.78 14.59
N LEU A 57 -2.57 18.90 15.90
CA LEU A 57 -1.61 19.49 16.82
C LEU A 57 -0.59 18.42 17.20
N ILE A 58 0.68 18.74 17.06
CA ILE A 58 1.79 17.87 17.43
C ILE A 58 2.44 18.47 18.66
N ASP A 59 2.28 17.78 19.79
CA ASP A 59 2.93 18.17 21.05
C ASP A 59 4.44 17.91 21.00
N ALA A 60 5.21 18.69 21.75
CA ALA A 60 6.67 18.61 21.80
C ALA A 60 7.22 17.23 22.19
N SER A 61 6.43 16.45 22.93
CA SER A 61 6.76 15.08 23.34
C SER A 61 6.14 14.00 22.46
N ALA A 62 5.35 14.36 21.45
CA ALA A 62 4.70 13.39 20.57
C ALA A 62 5.73 12.73 19.65
N GLU A 63 5.85 11.41 19.70
CA GLU A 63 6.70 10.64 18.78
C GLU A 63 5.90 10.10 17.60
N TYR A 64 4.63 9.75 17.81
CA TYR A 64 3.75 9.17 16.82
C TYR A 64 2.35 9.78 16.93
N THR A 65 1.79 10.15 15.80
CA THR A 65 0.37 10.48 15.67
C THR A 65 -0.26 9.57 14.63
N HIS A 66 -1.51 9.20 14.83
CA HIS A 66 -2.26 8.46 13.83
C HIS A 66 -3.71 8.91 13.83
N TYR A 67 -4.35 8.85 12.67
CA TYR A 67 -5.74 9.21 12.50
C TYR A 67 -6.38 8.39 11.39
N ARG A 68 -7.63 8.00 11.62
CA ARG A 68 -8.48 7.36 10.62
C ARG A 68 -9.46 8.42 10.08
N PRO A 69 -9.26 8.93 8.86
CA PRO A 69 -10.24 9.82 8.26
C PRO A 69 -11.55 9.09 7.96
N PRO A 70 -12.70 9.74 8.12
CA PRO A 70 -14.01 9.18 7.76
C PRO A 70 -14.21 9.23 6.24
N LEU A 71 -13.45 8.41 5.50
CA LEU A 71 -13.57 8.32 4.05
C LEU A 71 -14.77 7.46 3.67
N ASN A 72 -15.61 7.96 2.77
CA ASN A 72 -16.70 7.16 2.22
C ASN A 72 -16.16 5.99 1.39
N GLN A 73 -16.71 4.81 1.67
CA GLN A 73 -16.42 3.59 0.91
C GLN A 73 -17.47 3.40 -0.21
N PRO A 74 -17.09 2.76 -1.33
CA PRO A 74 -15.75 2.25 -1.64
C PRO A 74 -14.77 3.37 -2.01
N LEU A 75 -13.50 3.21 -1.61
CA LEU A 75 -12.38 4.05 -2.04
C LEU A 75 -12.09 3.82 -3.53
N ARG A 76 -11.86 4.90 -4.29
CA ARG A 76 -11.47 4.84 -5.70
C ARG A 76 -10.13 4.09 -5.86
N PRO A 77 -10.03 3.02 -6.67
CA PRO A 77 -8.80 2.32 -6.92
C PRO A 77 -7.80 3.16 -7.68
N GLY A 78 -6.53 2.91 -7.39
CA GLY A 78 -5.40 3.64 -7.92
C GLY A 78 -4.47 4.10 -6.82
N VAL A 79 -3.49 4.91 -7.21
CA VAL A 79 -2.47 5.44 -6.31
C VAL A 79 -2.99 6.72 -5.67
N TRP A 80 -3.24 6.65 -4.37
CA TRP A 80 -3.61 7.79 -3.54
C TRP A 80 -2.36 8.53 -3.06
N THR A 81 -2.54 9.82 -2.77
CA THR A 81 -1.46 10.69 -2.30
C THR A 81 -1.87 11.37 -1.00
N ILE A 82 -1.00 11.33 0.00
CA ILE A 82 -1.16 12.04 1.26
C ILE A 82 -0.11 13.13 1.35
N ARG A 83 -0.54 14.36 1.57
CA ARG A 83 0.34 15.51 1.80
C ARG A 83 0.24 16.00 3.24
N VAL A 84 1.38 16.39 3.78
CA VAL A 84 1.48 17.11 5.04
C VAL A 84 1.94 18.53 4.72
N LEU A 85 1.20 19.52 5.21
CA LEU A 85 1.43 20.94 4.98
C LEU A 85 1.68 21.64 6.31
N HIS A 86 2.51 22.67 6.29
CA HIS A 86 2.68 23.61 7.40
C HIS A 86 2.50 25.02 6.85
N HIS A 87 1.51 25.75 7.38
CA HIS A 87 1.09 27.05 6.82
C HIS A 87 0.90 27.02 5.30
N TRP A 88 0.18 26.01 4.79
CA TRP A 88 -0.07 25.79 3.36
C TRP A 88 1.17 25.46 2.50
N SER A 89 2.36 25.37 3.10
CA SER A 89 3.58 24.93 2.41
C SER A 89 3.73 23.40 2.52
N PRO A 90 3.96 22.66 1.42
CA PRO A 90 4.19 21.22 1.46
C PRO A 90 5.47 20.87 2.23
N VAL A 91 5.36 19.97 3.20
CA VAL A 91 6.48 19.49 4.04
C VAL A 91 6.86 18.06 3.68
N ALA A 92 5.87 17.21 3.43
CA ALA A 92 6.10 15.82 3.09
C ALA A 92 4.93 15.25 2.27
N GLU A 93 5.23 14.17 1.55
CA GLU A 93 4.24 13.42 0.78
C GLU A 93 4.50 11.91 0.91
N THR A 94 3.44 11.11 0.88
CA THR A 94 3.54 9.66 0.71
C THR A 94 2.40 9.17 -0.17
N ARG A 95 2.58 8.00 -0.80
CA ARG A 95 1.61 7.40 -1.70
C ARG A 95 1.26 5.99 -1.23
N PHE A 96 0.03 5.56 -1.51
CA PHE A 96 -0.41 4.20 -1.23
C PHE A 96 -1.38 3.72 -2.30
N LEU A 97 -1.47 2.40 -2.46
CA LEU A 97 -2.30 1.78 -3.48
C LEU A 97 -3.62 1.28 -2.86
N ILE A 98 -4.74 1.66 -3.46
CA ILE A 98 -6.00 0.94 -3.34
C ILE A 98 -6.14 0.07 -4.59
N SER A 99 -5.96 -1.24 -4.44
CA SER A 99 -5.99 -2.17 -5.56
C SER A 99 -7.44 -2.50 -5.95
N PRO A 100 -7.80 -2.49 -7.26
CA PRO A 100 -9.09 -2.97 -7.69
C PRO A 100 -9.20 -4.50 -7.50
N LEU A 101 -10.39 -4.98 -7.16
CA LEU A 101 -10.61 -6.41 -6.87
C LEU A 101 -11.04 -7.17 -8.14
N ALA A 102 -10.14 -7.99 -8.69
CA ALA A 102 -10.47 -8.92 -9.79
C ALA A 102 -11.30 -10.12 -9.33
N TYR A 103 -11.23 -10.46 -8.04
CA TYR A 103 -11.92 -11.61 -7.45
C TYR A 103 -12.75 -11.19 -6.23
N MET A 104 -13.91 -11.82 -6.06
CA MET A 104 -14.76 -11.69 -4.88
C MET A 104 -15.23 -13.09 -4.47
N LYS A 105 -15.03 -13.46 -3.20
CA LYS A 105 -15.31 -14.82 -2.69
C LYS A 105 -14.69 -15.92 -3.57
N HIS A 106 -13.43 -15.71 -3.97
CA HIS A 106 -12.66 -16.61 -4.83
C HIS A 106 -13.25 -16.83 -6.24
N GLN A 107 -14.17 -15.98 -6.69
CA GLN A 107 -14.71 -16.01 -8.05
C GLN A 107 -14.39 -14.71 -8.79
N PRO A 108 -14.10 -14.76 -10.11
CA PRO A 108 -13.92 -13.56 -10.91
C PRO A 108 -15.14 -12.64 -10.82
N ILE A 109 -14.91 -11.34 -10.68
CA ILE A 109 -16.03 -10.39 -10.64
C ILE A 109 -16.72 -10.31 -12.01
N ARG A 110 -18.05 -10.45 -12.01
CA ARG A 110 -18.86 -10.41 -13.24
C ARG A 110 -19.40 -9.02 -13.56
N GLN A 111 -19.53 -8.18 -12.54
CA GLN A 111 -19.98 -6.80 -12.64
C GLN A 111 -19.19 -5.97 -11.66
N ALA A 112 -18.71 -4.81 -12.11
CA ALA A 112 -18.02 -3.88 -11.24
C ALA A 112 -19.02 -3.15 -10.34
N LYS A 113 -18.83 -3.23 -9.01
CA LYS A 113 -19.70 -2.62 -8.00
C LYS A 113 -19.22 -1.22 -7.61
N ASN A 114 -19.02 -0.35 -8.59
CA ASN A 114 -18.22 0.84 -8.38
C ASN A 114 -19.04 2.13 -8.58
N SER A 115 -19.87 2.50 -7.60
CA SER A 115 -20.30 3.90 -7.43
C SER A 115 -19.31 4.59 -6.49
N TYR A 116 -18.18 5.05 -7.03
CA TYR A 116 -17.24 5.85 -6.25
C TYR A 116 -17.87 7.21 -5.94
N MET A 117 -18.25 7.44 -4.67
CA MET A 117 -18.81 8.72 -4.26
C MET A 117 -17.77 9.83 -4.39
N GLU A 118 -18.15 10.92 -5.05
CA GLU A 118 -17.40 12.18 -5.02
C GLU A 118 -17.72 12.90 -3.71
N GLN A 119 -16.97 12.64 -2.64
CA GLN A 119 -16.80 13.65 -1.59
C GLN A 119 -15.70 14.58 -2.07
N SER A 120 -16.07 15.77 -2.55
CA SER A 120 -15.10 16.69 -3.14
C SER A 120 -14.97 17.98 -2.34
N PHE A 121 -13.75 18.23 -1.87
CA PHE A 121 -13.34 19.54 -1.35
C PHE A 121 -12.74 20.40 -2.48
N HIS A 122 -13.45 20.56 -3.61
CA HIS A 122 -12.94 21.24 -4.81
C HIS A 122 -12.42 22.66 -4.55
N GLY A 123 -12.94 23.35 -3.54
CA GLY A 123 -12.51 24.70 -3.16
C GLY A 123 -11.04 24.81 -2.71
N LEU A 124 -10.42 23.71 -2.30
CA LEU A 124 -9.02 23.69 -1.86
C LEU A 124 -8.03 23.38 -2.98
N ASN A 125 -8.50 22.92 -4.14
CA ASN A 125 -7.63 22.54 -5.26
C ASN A 125 -6.78 23.73 -5.79
N PRO A 126 -7.33 24.95 -5.95
CA PRO A 126 -6.54 26.10 -6.39
C PRO A 126 -5.49 26.52 -5.35
N VAL A 127 -5.81 26.39 -4.06
CA VAL A 127 -4.92 26.78 -2.95
C VAL A 127 -3.73 25.82 -2.85
N LEU A 128 -3.99 24.52 -3.06
CA LEU A 128 -2.97 23.47 -2.97
C LEU A 128 -2.26 23.19 -4.30
N ASN A 129 -2.59 23.96 -5.35
CA ASN A 129 -2.11 23.77 -6.72
C ASN A 129 -2.25 22.30 -7.18
N ILE A 130 -3.42 21.72 -6.94
CA ILE A 130 -3.76 20.34 -7.32
C ILE A 130 -4.63 20.41 -8.59
N PRO A 131 -4.03 20.27 -9.79
CA PRO A 131 -4.78 20.32 -11.03
C PRO A 131 -5.63 19.05 -11.16
N VAL A 132 -6.95 19.23 -11.25
CA VAL A 132 -7.85 18.12 -11.60
C VAL A 132 -7.86 18.00 -13.11
N HIS A 133 -7.43 16.85 -13.61
CA HIS A 133 -7.46 16.56 -15.03
C HIS A 133 -8.73 15.78 -15.37
N LEU A 134 -9.64 16.39 -16.15
CA LEU A 134 -10.88 15.75 -16.62
C LEU A 134 -10.61 14.38 -17.27
N GLY A 135 -9.52 14.26 -18.03
CA GLY A 135 -9.12 13.00 -18.65
C GLY A 135 -8.84 11.88 -17.63
N GLN A 136 -8.29 12.18 -16.45
CA GLN A 136 -8.07 11.19 -15.40
C GLN A 136 -9.39 10.74 -14.77
N VAL A 137 -10.34 11.67 -14.58
CA VAL A 137 -11.68 11.36 -14.08
C VAL A 137 -12.44 10.46 -15.06
N GLU A 138 -12.39 10.79 -16.35
CA GLU A 138 -13.00 9.97 -17.41
C GLU A 138 -12.36 8.58 -17.50
N GLN A 139 -11.02 8.50 -17.45
CA GLN A 139 -10.32 7.23 -17.45
C GLN A 139 -10.68 6.39 -16.21
N ALA A 140 -10.80 7.00 -15.03
CA ALA A 140 -11.24 6.31 -13.82
C ALA A 140 -12.66 5.74 -13.97
N LYS A 141 -13.58 6.49 -14.59
CA LYS A 141 -14.94 6.00 -14.91
C LYS A 141 -14.91 4.82 -15.88
N ARG A 142 -14.04 4.85 -16.90
CA ARG A 142 -13.84 3.73 -17.85
C ARG A 142 -13.25 2.51 -17.15
N ASN A 143 -12.25 2.70 -16.29
CA ASN A 143 -11.62 1.61 -15.54
C ASN A 143 -12.59 0.97 -14.54
N ALA A 144 -13.51 1.78 -13.98
CA ALA A 144 -14.48 1.32 -12.99
C ALA A 144 -15.45 0.25 -13.50
N VAL A 145 -15.59 0.05 -14.81
CA VAL A 145 -16.46 -0.98 -15.42
C VAL A 145 -15.70 -2.18 -15.98
N LEU A 146 -14.37 -2.20 -15.89
CA LEU A 146 -13.55 -3.29 -16.41
C LEU A 146 -13.81 -4.60 -15.64
N THR A 147 -13.75 -5.71 -16.38
CA THR A 147 -13.81 -7.08 -15.84
C THR A 147 -12.87 -8.01 -16.61
N GLY A 148 -12.62 -9.20 -16.08
CA GLY A 148 -11.79 -10.23 -16.73
C GLY A 148 -10.35 -9.75 -17.03
N PRO A 149 -9.76 -10.16 -18.17
CA PRO A 149 -8.36 -9.86 -18.48
C PRO A 149 -8.03 -8.36 -18.54
N ALA A 150 -8.99 -7.52 -18.92
CA ALA A 150 -8.78 -6.06 -18.96
C ALA A 150 -8.64 -5.46 -17.55
N LEU A 151 -9.39 -6.00 -16.58
CA LEU A 151 -9.27 -5.63 -15.17
C LEU A 151 -7.96 -6.14 -14.58
N GLU A 152 -7.57 -7.38 -14.87
CA GLU A 152 -6.30 -7.96 -14.43
C GLU A 152 -5.12 -7.13 -14.94
N HIS A 153 -5.11 -6.76 -16.21
CA HIS A 153 -4.06 -5.90 -16.77
C HIS A 153 -4.00 -4.52 -16.09
N TRP A 154 -5.16 -3.95 -15.72
CA TRP A 154 -5.18 -2.70 -14.97
C TRP A 154 -4.63 -2.86 -13.53
N VAL A 155 -4.98 -3.95 -12.85
CA VAL A 155 -4.41 -4.31 -11.53
C VAL A 155 -2.88 -4.42 -11.65
N ASP A 156 -2.38 -5.19 -12.62
CA ASP A 156 -0.94 -5.40 -12.82
C ASP A 156 -0.21 -4.09 -13.08
N GLY A 157 -0.79 -3.20 -13.89
CA GLY A 157 -0.22 -1.87 -14.14
C GLY A 157 -0.13 -1.00 -12.89
N LEU A 158 -1.13 -1.06 -12.01
CA LEU A 158 -1.10 -0.34 -10.73
C LEU A 158 -0.09 -0.95 -9.74
N VAL A 159 -0.03 -2.27 -9.67
CA VAL A 159 0.93 -2.99 -8.83
C VAL A 159 2.36 -2.70 -9.29
N GLY A 160 2.65 -2.80 -10.58
CA GLY A 160 3.98 -2.52 -11.15
C GLY A 160 4.44 -1.07 -11.00
N ALA A 161 3.54 -0.12 -10.70
CA ALA A 161 3.89 1.26 -10.39
C ALA A 161 4.30 1.48 -8.92
N MET A 162 3.99 0.53 -8.03
CA MET A 162 4.18 0.65 -6.57
C MET A 162 5.03 -0.47 -5.98
N TRP A 163 5.21 -1.57 -6.73
CA TRP A 163 5.96 -2.75 -6.35
C TRP A 163 6.94 -3.13 -7.45
N GLU A 164 8.03 -3.79 -7.04
CA GLU A 164 9.05 -4.31 -7.94
C GLU A 164 9.23 -5.82 -7.67
N ALA A 165 9.35 -6.59 -8.74
CA ALA A 165 9.74 -7.99 -8.63
C ALA A 165 11.24 -8.06 -8.32
N GLY A 166 11.59 -8.19 -7.04
CA GLY A 166 12.98 -8.16 -6.58
C GLY A 166 13.87 -9.25 -7.20
N ASP A 167 13.39 -10.49 -7.24
CA ASP A 167 14.07 -11.62 -7.88
C ASP A 167 13.11 -12.82 -8.05
N VAL A 168 13.49 -13.83 -8.84
CA VAL A 168 12.75 -15.08 -9.03
C VAL A 168 13.69 -16.28 -9.01
N CYS A 169 13.28 -17.34 -8.33
CA CYS A 169 14.06 -18.58 -8.21
C CYS A 169 13.20 -19.81 -8.52
N SER A 170 13.87 -20.92 -8.82
CA SER A 170 13.22 -22.22 -9.02
C SER A 170 13.37 -23.13 -7.81
N THR A 171 12.28 -23.81 -7.45
CA THR A 171 12.31 -24.89 -6.46
C THR A 171 12.95 -26.18 -6.99
N SER A 172 13.16 -26.28 -8.31
CA SER A 172 13.83 -27.43 -8.91
C SER A 172 15.28 -27.52 -8.41
N MET A 173 15.61 -28.65 -7.79
CA MET A 173 16.94 -28.96 -7.24
C MET A 173 18.04 -29.01 -8.31
N THR A 174 17.67 -29.19 -9.57
CA THR A 174 18.60 -29.18 -10.70
C THR A 174 18.68 -27.76 -11.28
N GLY A 175 19.65 -26.98 -10.78
CA GLY A 175 20.21 -25.90 -11.60
C GLY A 175 20.85 -26.55 -12.83
N GLY A 176 20.11 -26.59 -13.94
CA GLY A 176 20.37 -27.43 -15.12
C GLY A 176 19.06 -27.72 -15.87
N PRO A 177 19.10 -28.36 -17.05
CA PRO A 177 18.13 -28.26 -18.17
C PRO A 177 16.72 -28.87 -17.94
N GLY A 178 16.14 -28.72 -16.74
CA GLY A 178 14.75 -29.01 -16.41
C GLY A 178 13.95 -27.75 -16.00
N THR A 179 14.60 -26.60 -15.85
CA THR A 179 13.93 -25.29 -15.86
C THR A 179 14.03 -24.72 -17.26
N SER A 180 12.91 -24.44 -17.91
CA SER A 180 12.86 -23.84 -19.25
C SER A 180 13.47 -22.42 -19.33
N CYS A 181 13.96 -21.89 -18.20
CA CYS A 181 14.56 -20.56 -18.07
C CYS A 181 16.01 -20.70 -17.54
N PRO A 182 17.04 -20.56 -18.40
CA PRO A 182 18.44 -20.84 -18.06
C PRO A 182 19.06 -19.83 -17.10
N VAL A 183 18.42 -18.67 -16.91
CA VAL A 183 18.92 -17.58 -16.05
C VAL A 183 18.43 -17.68 -14.60
N MET A 184 17.51 -18.59 -14.30
CA MET A 184 16.86 -18.68 -13.00
C MET A 184 17.69 -19.52 -12.02
N GLN A 185 17.98 -18.96 -10.84
CA GLN A 185 18.75 -19.65 -9.79
C GLN A 185 17.88 -20.64 -9.00
N ALA A 186 18.52 -21.62 -8.36
CA ALA A 186 17.83 -22.52 -7.44
C ALA A 186 17.52 -21.81 -6.11
N CYS A 187 16.27 -21.88 -5.65
CA CYS A 187 15.80 -21.18 -4.44
C CYS A 187 16.61 -21.50 -3.19
N ALA A 188 17.04 -22.76 -3.01
CA ALA A 188 17.86 -23.17 -1.87
C ALA A 188 19.26 -22.53 -1.84
N LYS A 189 19.71 -21.91 -2.94
CA LYS A 189 21.01 -21.25 -3.06
C LYS A 189 20.92 -19.72 -2.96
N THR A 190 19.71 -19.15 -2.89
CA THR A 190 19.55 -17.69 -2.77
C THR A 190 19.50 -17.28 -1.30
N PRO A 191 19.86 -16.02 -0.95
CA PRO A 191 19.85 -15.55 0.44
C PRO A 191 18.47 -15.06 0.91
N TRP A 192 17.50 -14.93 0.00
CA TRP A 192 16.21 -14.29 0.24
C TRP A 192 15.03 -15.26 0.18
N SER A 193 15.20 -16.43 -0.44
CA SER A 193 14.12 -17.42 -0.55
C SER A 193 13.83 -18.05 0.81
N SER A 194 12.56 -18.36 1.06
CA SER A 194 12.15 -19.16 2.23
C SER A 194 12.67 -20.60 2.20
N LEU A 195 13.18 -21.07 1.06
CA LEU A 195 13.82 -22.38 0.90
C LEU A 195 15.34 -22.33 1.16
N SER A 196 15.90 -21.15 1.42
CA SER A 196 17.30 -21.01 1.80
C SER A 196 17.57 -21.63 3.18
N PRO A 197 18.80 -22.10 3.46
CA PRO A 197 19.15 -22.63 4.78
C PRO A 197 18.97 -21.58 5.88
N ASP A 198 18.19 -21.92 6.92
CA ASP A 198 17.99 -21.09 8.11
C ASP A 198 18.33 -21.86 9.40
N PRO A 199 19.62 -22.08 9.72
CA PRO A 199 20.03 -22.99 10.81
C PRO A 199 19.48 -22.64 12.19
N LYS A 200 19.17 -21.36 12.45
CA LYS A 200 18.62 -20.90 13.75
C LYS A 200 17.20 -21.39 14.02
N SER A 201 16.44 -21.76 12.97
CA SER A 201 15.05 -22.23 13.08
C SER A 201 14.92 -23.72 12.77
N GLN A 202 16.01 -24.36 12.33
CA GLN A 202 16.04 -25.79 12.05
C GLN A 202 16.24 -26.58 13.35
N LEU A 203 15.35 -27.54 13.57
CA LEU A 203 15.51 -28.50 14.66
C LEU A 203 16.42 -29.63 14.18
N VAL A 204 17.53 -29.83 14.89
CA VAL A 204 18.48 -30.92 14.66
C VAL A 204 18.35 -31.98 15.77
N PRO A 205 18.81 -33.23 15.52
CA PRO A 205 18.90 -34.22 16.59
C PRO A 205 19.72 -33.70 17.77
N PRO A 206 19.38 -34.07 19.03
CA PRO A 206 20.14 -33.64 20.20
C PRO A 206 21.60 -34.05 20.10
N HIS A 207 22.48 -33.13 20.51
CA HIS A 207 23.89 -33.42 20.72
C HIS A 207 24.07 -34.36 21.92
N ALA A 208 25.31 -34.82 22.15
CA ALA A 208 25.62 -35.76 23.24
C ALA A 208 25.32 -35.19 24.65
N ASP A 209 25.17 -33.88 24.79
CA ASP A 209 24.79 -33.17 26.01
C ASP A 209 23.26 -33.05 26.22
N GLY A 210 22.46 -33.55 25.28
CA GLY A 210 21.00 -33.52 25.32
C GLY A 210 20.37 -32.22 24.81
N HIS A 211 21.15 -31.26 24.30
CA HIS A 211 20.65 -30.01 23.74
C HIS A 211 20.58 -30.04 22.20
N ILE A 212 19.69 -29.23 21.62
CA ILE A 212 19.52 -29.07 20.17
C ILE A 212 20.08 -27.73 19.66
N ARG A 213 20.73 -26.95 20.55
CA ARG A 213 21.24 -25.61 20.30
C ARG A 213 22.72 -25.54 20.58
#